data_AF-A0A9P5TG16-F1
#
_entry.id   AF-A0A9P5TG16-F1
#
_cell.length_a   1.000
_cell.length_b   1.000
_cell.length_c   1.000
_cell.angle_alpha   90.00
_cell.angle_beta   90.00
_cell.angle_gamma   90.00
#
_symmetry.space_group_name_H-M   'P 1'
#
loop_
_entity.id
_entity.type
_entity.pdbx_description
1 polymer ?
#
loop_
_entity_poly.entity_id
_entity_poly.type
_entity_poly.pdbx_seq_one_letter_code
_entity_poly.pdbx_strand_id
1 'polypeptide(L)'
;MWTGKWWHAVQNLLPKGATIAPIIIATDKMQLTQFSGGKSVYPVYLTTGNLPKATWRRPSQHACILIAYLSVDKLNRSEMTEAEHCSKVQHIFHEAMSIVLHPLKKAGKEGIQMTCSDGAVRLVFPILACYVADYPEQCLVACTKYGTCPKCRCPA
;
A
#
# COMPACT_ATOMS: atom_id res chain seq x y z
N MET A 1 9.88 -10.97 3.59
CA MET A 1 8.85 -11.06 4.66
C MET A 1 8.18 -12.43 4.53
N TRP A 2 8.86 -13.50 4.98
CA TRP A 2 8.48 -14.90 4.67
C TRP A 2 8.29 -15.78 5.90
N THR A 3 8.28 -15.17 7.08
CA THR A 3 7.89 -15.85 8.29
C THR A 3 6.46 -15.44 8.57
N GLY A 4 5.50 -16.34 8.37
CA GLY A 4 4.12 -16.18 8.84
C GLY A 4 4.01 -15.94 10.36
N LYS A 5 5.13 -15.76 11.06
CA LYS A 5 5.24 -15.33 12.46
C LYS A 5 4.40 -14.09 12.75
N TRP A 6 4.47 -13.05 11.92
CA TRP A 6 3.64 -11.86 12.12
C TRP A 6 2.15 -12.20 12.04
N TRP A 7 1.77 -12.98 11.02
CA TRP A 7 0.41 -13.45 10.83
C TRP A 7 -0.11 -14.21 12.05
N HIS A 8 0.64 -15.21 12.50
CA HIS A 8 0.28 -16.01 13.67
C HIS A 8 0.21 -15.17 14.94
N ALA A 9 1.15 -14.24 15.14
CA ALA A 9 1.14 -13.36 16.29
C ALA A 9 -0.12 -12.48 16.33
N VAL A 10 -0.49 -11.86 15.20
CA VAL A 10 -1.69 -11.02 15.14
C VAL A 10 -2.98 -11.85 15.23
N GLN A 11 -3.03 -13.01 14.59
CA GLN A 11 -4.18 -13.91 14.67
C GLN A 11 -4.48 -14.36 16.12
N ASN A 12 -3.45 -14.52 16.95
CA ASN A 12 -3.61 -14.87 18.37
C ASN A 12 -4.20 -13.74 19.23
N LEU A 13 -4.15 -12.48 18.75
CA LEU A 13 -4.74 -11.33 19.45
C LEU A 13 -6.22 -11.13 19.11
N LEU A 14 -6.72 -11.80 18.07
CA LEU A 14 -8.10 -11.69 17.61
C LEU A 14 -9.04 -12.58 18.43
N PRO A 15 -10.35 -12.23 18.52
CA PRO A 15 -11.32 -13.05 19.23
C PRO A 15 -11.47 -14.44 18.60
N LYS A 16 -11.86 -15.43 19.41
CA LYS A 16 -12.05 -16.81 18.95
C LYS A 16 -13.07 -16.85 17.79
N GLY A 17 -12.70 -17.51 16.70
CA GLY A 17 -13.52 -17.63 15.49
C GLY A 17 -13.31 -16.50 14.47
N ALA A 18 -12.57 -15.44 14.80
CA ALA A 18 -12.19 -14.41 13.83
C ALA A 18 -10.97 -14.83 13.00
N THR A 19 -10.87 -14.27 11.80
CA THR A 19 -9.77 -14.54 10.86
C THR A 19 -9.08 -13.24 10.45
N ILE A 20 -7.75 -13.24 10.39
CA ILE A 20 -7.01 -12.11 9.82
C ILE A 20 -7.00 -12.17 8.29
N ALA A 21 -7.15 -11.01 7.65
CA ALA A 21 -6.89 -10.82 6.22
C ALA A 21 -5.76 -9.82 6.01
N PRO A 22 -4.51 -10.27 5.84
CA PRO A 22 -3.39 -9.36 5.60
C PRO A 22 -3.55 -8.65 4.26
N ILE A 23 -3.61 -7.33 4.30
CA ILE A 23 -3.68 -6.49 3.13
C ILE A 23 -2.26 -6.11 2.73
N ILE A 24 -1.95 -6.31 1.46
CA ILE A 24 -0.67 -5.92 0.85
C ILE A 24 -0.99 -4.88 -0.21
N ILE A 25 -0.30 -3.75 -0.13
CA ILE A 25 -0.44 -2.65 -1.08
C ILE A 25 0.81 -2.56 -1.92
N ALA A 26 0.65 -2.21 -3.19
CA ALA A 26 1.75 -1.85 -4.05
C ALA A 26 1.47 -0.54 -4.77
N THR A 27 2.51 0.24 -4.99
CA THR A 27 2.48 1.38 -5.91
C THR A 27 3.63 1.28 -6.88
N ASP A 28 3.36 1.67 -8.11
CA ASP A 28 4.33 1.69 -9.20
C ASP A 28 4.03 2.90 -10.07
N LYS A 29 5.00 3.80 -10.24
CA LYS A 29 4.78 5.04 -10.99
C LYS A 29 4.57 4.73 -12.47
N MET A 30 3.38 5.01 -13.00
CA MET A 30 3.10 4.83 -14.41
C MET A 30 3.06 6.17 -15.15
N GLN A 31 3.71 6.23 -16.30
CA GLN A 31 3.53 7.32 -17.27
C GLN A 31 2.26 7.06 -18.08
N LEU A 32 1.31 7.99 -18.03
CA LEU A 32 0.06 7.91 -18.81
C LEU A 32 0.25 8.32 -20.27
N THR A 33 1.20 9.20 -20.55
CA THR A 33 1.49 9.66 -21.92
C THR A 33 2.98 9.77 -22.15
N GLN A 34 3.48 9.09 -23.18
CA GLN A 34 4.91 9.04 -23.50
C GLN A 34 5.36 10.19 -24.43
N PHE A 35 4.43 10.84 -25.13
CA PHE A 35 4.73 11.86 -26.15
C PHE A 35 3.89 13.15 -26.10
N SER A 36 2.96 13.29 -25.16
CA SER A 36 2.12 14.52 -25.07
C SER A 36 1.72 14.82 -23.62
N GLY A 37 2.36 15.80 -23.00
CA GLY A 37 1.92 16.39 -21.73
C GLY A 37 2.55 15.86 -20.44
N GLY A 38 3.39 14.81 -20.50
CA GLY A 38 4.16 14.30 -19.35
C GLY A 38 3.30 14.10 -18.10
N LYS A 39 2.19 13.36 -18.24
CA LYS A 39 1.29 13.04 -17.14
C LYS A 39 1.69 11.68 -16.56
N SER A 40 1.97 11.63 -15.26
CA SER A 40 2.25 10.39 -14.54
C SER A 40 1.28 10.27 -13.36
N VAL A 41 0.96 9.03 -12.99
CA VAL A 41 0.14 8.71 -11.82
C VAL A 41 0.76 7.56 -11.06
N TYR A 42 0.48 7.49 -9.76
CA TYR A 42 0.76 6.30 -8.96
C TYR A 42 -0.54 5.49 -8.82
N PRO A 43 -0.76 4.44 -9.61
CA PRO A 43 -1.76 3.43 -9.28
C PRO A 43 -1.45 2.79 -7.93
N VAL A 44 -2.48 2.67 -7.09
CA VAL A 44 -2.45 1.96 -5.81
C VAL A 44 -3.16 0.64 -5.99
N TYR A 45 -2.38 -0.42 -5.89
CA TYR A 45 -2.84 -1.80 -5.99
C TYR A 45 -3.03 -2.40 -4.60
N LEU A 46 -4.06 -3.23 -4.45
CA LEU A 46 -4.38 -3.96 -3.23
C LEU A 46 -4.49 -5.45 -3.54
N THR A 47 -3.95 -6.26 -2.65
CA THR A 47 -4.12 -7.72 -2.68
C THR A 47 -4.15 -8.29 -1.27
N THR A 48 -4.65 -9.51 -1.14
CA THR A 48 -4.81 -10.19 0.14
C THR A 48 -3.75 -11.29 0.28
N GLY A 49 -3.06 -11.31 1.41
CA GLY A 49 -2.02 -12.29 1.74
C GLY A 49 -2.53 -13.72 1.94
N ASN A 50 -3.84 -13.92 2.10
CA ASN A 50 -4.47 -15.24 2.18
C ASN A 50 -4.47 -15.98 0.83
N LEU A 51 -4.23 -15.28 -0.27
CA LEU A 51 -4.23 -15.90 -1.59
C LEU A 51 -2.97 -16.74 -1.81
N PRO A 52 -3.10 -17.94 -2.39
CA PRO A 52 -1.95 -18.76 -2.70
C PRO A 52 -1.08 -18.10 -3.76
N LYS A 53 0.25 -18.29 -3.66
CA LYS A 53 1.24 -17.72 -4.58
C LYS A 53 0.96 -18.07 -6.06
N ALA A 54 0.39 -19.24 -6.32
CA ALA A 54 0.01 -19.64 -7.67
C ALA A 54 -1.06 -18.72 -8.28
N THR A 55 -2.00 -18.23 -7.47
CA THR A 55 -3.05 -17.30 -7.87
C THR A 55 -2.50 -15.90 -8.11
N TRP A 56 -1.54 -15.44 -7.30
CA TRP A 56 -0.84 -14.16 -7.52
C TRP A 56 -0.15 -14.07 -8.89
N ARG A 57 0.37 -15.20 -9.39
CA ARG A 57 1.11 -15.26 -10.66
C ARG A 57 0.22 -15.40 -11.89
N ARG A 58 -1.10 -15.37 -11.73
CA ARG A 58 -2.08 -15.52 -12.82
C ARG A 58 -2.86 -14.21 -12.96
N PRO A 59 -2.49 -13.34 -13.91
CA PRO A 59 -3.18 -12.06 -14.13
C PRO A 59 -4.69 -12.22 -14.36
N SER A 60 -5.11 -13.33 -14.99
CA SER A 60 -6.52 -13.66 -15.25
C SER A 60 -7.35 -13.96 -14.00
N GLN A 61 -6.73 -14.18 -12.85
CA GLN A 61 -7.46 -14.46 -11.60
C GLN A 61 -7.74 -13.21 -10.77
N HIS A 62 -7.41 -12.02 -11.26
CA HIS A 62 -7.70 -10.73 -10.60
C HIS A 62 -7.32 -10.73 -9.10
N ALA A 63 -6.22 -11.41 -8.75
CA ALA A 63 -5.71 -11.53 -7.39
C ALA A 63 -5.26 -10.19 -6.79
N CYS A 64 -5.11 -9.19 -7.65
CA CYS A 64 -4.73 -7.84 -7.31
C CYS A 64 -5.72 -6.87 -7.96
N ILE A 65 -6.25 -5.94 -7.16
CA ILE A 65 -7.23 -4.94 -7.59
C ILE A 65 -6.60 -3.56 -7.51
N LEU A 66 -6.97 -2.68 -8.43
CA LEU A 66 -6.61 -1.28 -8.37
C LEU A 66 -7.64 -0.53 -7.50
N ILE A 67 -7.19 0.19 -6.48
CA ILE A 67 -8.07 0.91 -5.54
C ILE A 67 -8.01 2.44 -5.69
N ALA A 68 -6.93 2.99 -6.26
CA ALA A 68 -6.80 4.43 -6.46
C ALA A 68 -5.77 4.76 -7.55
N TYR A 69 -5.91 5.96 -8.13
CA TYR A 69 -4.85 6.63 -8.88
C TYR A 69 -4.46 7.91 -8.13
N LEU A 70 -3.20 8.03 -7.73
CA LEU A 70 -2.69 9.26 -7.11
C LEU A 70 -2.06 10.14 -8.19
N SER A 71 -2.41 11.43 -8.18
CA SER A 71 -1.79 12.40 -9.08
C SER A 71 -0.33 12.63 -8.70
N VAL A 72 0.52 12.76 -9.71
CA VAL A 72 1.85 13.36 -9.54
C VAL A 72 1.68 14.85 -9.77
N ASP A 73 1.37 15.58 -8.70
CA ASP A 73 1.15 17.02 -8.83
C ASP A 73 2.43 17.71 -9.28
N LYS A 74 2.30 18.50 -10.34
CA LYS A 74 3.33 19.44 -10.78
C LYS A 74 3.20 20.70 -9.92
N LEU A 75 3.59 20.60 -8.66
CA LEU A 75 3.65 21.77 -7.79
C LEU A 75 4.54 22.83 -8.43
N ASN A 76 4.15 24.11 -8.33
CA ASN A 76 4.91 25.23 -8.88
C ASN A 76 6.29 25.30 -8.20
N ARG A 77 7.32 24.84 -8.91
CA ARG A 77 8.72 24.86 -8.44
C ARG A 77 9.31 26.26 -8.38
N SER A 78 8.70 27.23 -9.05
CA SER A 78 9.22 28.60 -9.19
C SER A 78 9.25 29.38 -7.88
N GLU A 79 8.45 29.01 -6.88
CA GLU A 79 8.32 29.72 -5.61
C GLU A 79 8.84 28.92 -4.40
N MET A 80 9.52 27.79 -4.64
CA MET A 80 9.86 26.83 -3.60
C MET A 80 11.30 26.34 -3.72
N THR A 81 11.97 26.14 -2.58
CA THR A 81 13.23 25.40 -2.54
C THR A 81 12.99 23.91 -2.83
N GLU A 82 14.03 23.20 -3.29
CA GLU A 82 13.92 21.78 -3.61
C GLU A 82 13.48 20.94 -2.39
N ALA A 83 13.96 21.31 -1.19
CA ALA A 83 13.60 20.63 0.05
C ALA A 83 12.11 20.80 0.40
N GLU A 84 11.58 22.02 0.27
CA GLU A 84 10.16 22.29 0.51
C GLU A 84 9.28 21.59 -0.51
N HIS A 85 9.71 21.55 -1.78
CA HIS A 85 9.00 20.85 -2.84
C HIS A 85 8.92 19.34 -2.54
N CYS A 86 10.06 18.71 -2.21
CA CYS A 86 10.08 17.29 -1.84
C CYS A 86 9.18 16.98 -0.63
N SER A 87 9.24 17.83 0.40
CA SER A 87 8.41 17.68 1.60
C SER A 87 6.91 17.79 1.29
N LYS A 88 6.49 18.78 0.49
CA LYS A 88 5.08 18.91 0.09
C LYS A 88 4.60 17.73 -0.74
N VAL A 89 5.41 17.23 -1.67
CA VAL A 89 5.06 16.04 -2.48
C VAL A 89 4.86 14.81 -1.58
N GLN A 90 5.78 14.59 -0.63
CA GLN A 90 5.64 13.51 0.36
C GLN A 90 4.36 13.68 1.19
N HIS A 91 4.08 14.89 1.67
CA HIS A 91 2.89 15.17 2.48
C HIS A 91 1.59 14.90 1.71
N ILE A 92 1.47 15.39 0.47
CA ILE A 92 0.29 15.15 -0.38
C ILE A 92 0.11 13.65 -0.63
N PHE A 93 1.20 12.94 -0.92
CA PHE A 93 1.16 11.49 -1.12
C PHE A 93 0.63 10.75 0.12
N HIS A 94 1.15 11.08 1.31
CA HIS A 94 0.73 10.45 2.56
C HIS A 94 -0.71 10.79 2.94
N GLU A 95 -1.15 12.02 2.70
CA GLU A 95 -2.53 12.42 2.94
C GLU A 95 -3.49 11.67 2.00
N ALA A 96 -3.15 11.57 0.72
CA ALA A 96 -3.95 10.82 -0.25
C ALA A 96 -4.01 9.33 0.11
N MET A 97 -2.88 8.72 0.52
CA MET A 97 -2.86 7.34 1.01
C MET A 97 -3.69 7.17 2.31
N SER A 98 -3.67 8.15 3.21
CA SER A 98 -4.47 8.14 4.44
C SER A 98 -5.98 8.13 4.14
N ILE A 99 -6.40 8.89 3.12
CA ILE A 99 -7.79 8.91 2.64
C ILE A 99 -8.17 7.56 2.03
N VAL A 100 -7.36 7.04 1.10
CA VAL A 100 -7.61 5.75 0.42
C VAL A 100 -7.70 4.60 1.42
N LEU A 101 -6.85 4.60 2.45
CA LEU A 101 -6.80 3.54 3.46
C LEU A 101 -7.64 3.82 4.71
N HIS A 102 -8.37 4.92 4.76
CA HIS A 102 -9.21 5.27 5.90
C HIS A 102 -10.21 4.15 6.27
N PRO A 103 -10.93 3.53 5.32
CA PRO A 103 -11.88 2.45 5.63
C PRO A 103 -11.21 1.24 6.28
N LEU A 104 -9.95 0.97 5.94
CA LEU A 104 -9.18 -0.15 6.47
C LEU A 104 -8.89 0.01 7.97
N LYS A 105 -8.77 1.24 8.48
CA LYS A 105 -8.52 1.49 9.91
C LYS A 105 -9.68 1.01 10.78
N LYS A 106 -10.92 1.29 10.37
CA LYS A 106 -12.12 0.85 11.08
C LYS A 106 -12.29 -0.67 10.97
N ALA A 107 -12.22 -1.18 9.74
CA ALA A 107 -12.36 -2.62 9.48
C ALA A 107 -11.29 -3.46 10.19
N GLY A 108 -10.05 -2.97 10.30
CA GLY A 108 -8.97 -3.66 11.01
C GLY A 108 -9.09 -3.63 12.53
N LYS A 109 -9.88 -2.72 13.12
CA LYS A 109 -10.12 -2.65 14.57
C LYS A 109 -11.37 -3.38 15.00
N GLU A 110 -12.46 -3.21 14.26
CA GLU A 110 -13.78 -3.75 14.60
C GLU A 110 -14.03 -5.11 13.96
N GLY A 111 -13.30 -5.43 12.88
CA GLY A 111 -13.60 -6.56 12.02
C GLY A 111 -14.79 -6.27 11.10
N ILE A 112 -14.92 -7.08 10.05
CA ILE A 112 -16.04 -7.03 9.12
C ILE A 112 -16.50 -8.46 8.81
N GLN A 113 -17.82 -8.67 8.77
CA GLN A 113 -18.35 -9.96 8.34
C GLN A 113 -18.16 -10.11 6.83
N MET A 114 -17.47 -11.16 6.41
CA MET A 114 -17.24 -11.45 5.00
C MET A 114 -17.57 -12.90 4.68
N THR A 115 -18.22 -13.11 3.54
CA THR A 115 -18.46 -14.44 2.98
C THR A 115 -17.16 -14.98 2.39
N CYS A 116 -16.68 -16.08 2.92
CA CYS A 116 -15.48 -16.75 2.42
C CYS A 116 -15.80 -17.62 1.19
N SER A 117 -14.76 -18.13 0.53
CA SER A 117 -14.87 -18.97 -0.66
C SER A 117 -15.61 -20.29 -0.45
N ASP A 118 -15.74 -20.74 0.80
CA ASP A 118 -16.50 -21.92 1.20
C ASP A 118 -17.98 -21.60 1.54
N GLY A 119 -18.42 -20.37 1.34
CA GLY A 119 -19.79 -19.91 1.61
C GLY A 119 -20.07 -19.56 3.08
N ALA A 120 -19.13 -19.82 3.99
CA ALA A 120 -19.29 -19.46 5.39
C ALA A 120 -18.99 -17.97 5.63
N VAL A 121 -19.80 -17.34 6.47
CA VAL A 121 -19.58 -15.96 6.92
C VAL A 121 -18.65 -15.98 8.11
N ARG A 122 -17.52 -15.26 8.00
CA ARG A 122 -16.54 -15.12 9.08
C ARG A 122 -16.34 -13.67 9.45
N LEU A 123 -16.04 -13.42 10.72
CA LEU A 123 -15.54 -12.13 11.17
C LEU A 123 -14.08 -12.01 10.74
N VAL A 124 -13.81 -11.11 9.81
CA VAL A 124 -12.49 -10.94 9.22
C VAL A 124 -11.92 -9.58 9.59
N PHE A 125 -10.64 -9.56 9.97
CA PHE A 125 -9.90 -8.35 10.32
C PHE A 125 -8.89 -8.04 9.21
N PRO A 126 -9.23 -7.16 8.26
CA PRO A 126 -8.29 -6.74 7.23
C PRO A 126 -7.26 -5.78 7.83
N ILE A 127 -5.98 -6.16 7.81
CA ILE A 127 -4.89 -5.40 8.44
C ILE A 127 -3.79 -5.18 7.42
N LEU A 128 -3.35 -3.93 7.26
CA LEU A 128 -2.20 -3.60 6.41
C LEU A 128 -0.94 -4.30 6.93
N ALA A 129 -0.41 -5.23 6.14
CA ALA A 129 0.72 -6.06 6.52
C ALA A 129 2.01 -5.67 5.80
N CYS A 130 1.91 -5.24 4.54
CA CYS A 130 3.07 -4.90 3.73
C CYS A 130 2.76 -3.82 2.71
N TYR A 131 3.75 -2.97 2.46
CA TYR A 131 3.79 -2.05 1.34
C TYR A 131 4.95 -2.47 0.42
N VAL A 132 4.61 -2.86 -0.80
CA VAL A 132 5.56 -3.29 -1.82
C VAL A 132 5.81 -2.13 -2.78
N ALA A 133 7.06 -1.68 -2.83
CA ALA A 133 7.52 -0.59 -3.66
C ALA A 133 8.96 -0.88 -4.10
N ASP A 134 9.38 -0.36 -5.24
CA ASP A 134 10.78 -0.28 -5.63
C ASP A 134 11.50 0.86 -4.89
N TYR A 135 12.79 1.09 -5.17
CA TYR A 135 13.63 1.93 -4.31
C TYR A 135 13.19 3.41 -4.23
N PRO A 136 12.89 4.11 -5.35
CA PRO A 136 12.46 5.50 -5.27
C PRO A 136 11.14 5.67 -4.49
N GLU A 137 10.21 4.73 -4.68
CA GLU A 137 8.89 4.68 -4.06
C GLU A 137 9.02 4.30 -2.58
N GLN A 138 9.94 3.41 -2.22
CA GLN A 138 10.30 3.15 -0.81
C GLN A 138 10.82 4.43 -0.14
N CYS A 139 11.61 5.25 -0.84
CA CYS A 139 12.08 6.51 -0.28
C CYS A 139 10.93 7.50 -0.07
N LEU A 140 9.98 7.56 -1.01
CA LEU A 140 8.76 8.37 -0.91
C LEU A 140 7.89 7.94 0.28
N VAL A 141 7.63 6.64 0.41
CA VAL A 141 6.81 6.06 1.49
C VAL A 141 7.49 6.24 2.86
N ALA A 142 8.81 6.06 2.94
CA ALA A 142 9.55 6.20 4.19
C ALA A 142 9.92 7.66 4.55
N CYS A 143 9.55 8.63 3.70
CA CYS A 143 9.98 10.04 3.83
C CYS A 143 11.51 10.19 3.94
N THR A 144 12.26 9.40 3.18
CA THR A 144 13.73 9.41 3.21
C THR A 144 14.30 10.08 1.97
N LYS A 145 15.53 10.60 2.10
CA LYS A 145 16.25 11.23 0.99
C LYS A 145 16.68 10.17 0.00
N TYR A 146 16.54 10.46 -1.30
CA TYR A 146 17.08 9.60 -2.35
C TYR A 146 18.59 9.36 -2.16
N GLY A 147 19.05 8.13 -2.33
CA GLY A 147 20.42 7.72 -2.05
C GLY A 147 20.66 7.23 -0.62
N THR A 148 19.68 7.37 0.29
CA THR A 148 19.75 6.78 1.63
C THR A 148 19.04 5.43 1.69
N CYS A 149 19.45 4.55 2.60
CA CYS A 149 18.75 3.29 2.81
C CYS A 149 17.51 3.52 3.68
N PRO A 150 16.26 3.34 3.17
CA PRO A 150 15.04 3.55 3.94
C PRO A 150 14.83 2.54 5.08
N LYS A 151 15.66 1.49 5.13
CA LYS A 151 15.58 0.39 6.11
C LYS A 151 16.69 0.45 7.15
N CYS A 152 17.80 1.11 6.82
CA CYS A 152 19.02 1.08 7.61
C CYS A 152 19.12 2.38 8.40
N ARG A 153 19.63 2.34 9.63
CA ARG A 153 19.93 3.56 10.40
C ARG A 153 21.32 4.12 10.11
N CYS A 154 21.89 3.83 8.93
CA CYS A 154 23.20 4.35 8.58
C CYS A 154 23.08 5.85 8.30
N PRO A 155 23.95 6.70 8.87
CA PRO A 155 23.99 8.11 8.52
C PRO A 155 24.24 8.28 7.01
N ALA A 156 23.62 9.31 6.45
CA ALA A 156 23.69 9.70 5.05
C ALA A 156 25.00 10.43 4.72
#